data_AF-A0A6N6MCJ9-F1
#
_entry.id   AF-A0A6N6MCJ9-F1
#
_cell.length_a   1.000
_cell.length_b   1.000
_cell.length_c   1.000
_cell.angle_alpha   90.00
_cell.angle_beta   90.00
_cell.angle_gamma   90.00
#
_symmetry.space_group_name_H-M   'P 1'
#
loop_
_entity.id
_entity.type
_entity.pdbx_description
1 polymer ?
#
loop_
_entity_poly.entity_id
_entity_poly.type
_entity_poly.pdbx_seq_one_letter_code
_entity_poly.pdbx_strand_id
1 'polypeptide(L)'
;MENNSIPRTFQQVHVFTLHGFQPFMKKLLEELLNSHELISGWSLDIDDWENVLCVKSNTLSSIEIQNMLKAQDLPIAIMNH
;
A
#
# COMPACT_ATOMS: atom_id res chain seq x y z
N MET A 1 34.16 -13.99 14.64
CA MET A 1 33.00 -14.28 13.78
C MET A 1 32.12 -13.05 13.82
N GLU A 2 32.18 -12.24 12.78
CA GLU A 2 31.43 -10.98 12.70
C GLU A 2 29.94 -11.32 12.53
N ASN A 3 29.12 -10.82 13.45
CA ASN A 3 27.67 -10.87 13.37
C ASN A 3 27.26 -9.98 12.19
N ASN A 4 27.12 -10.57 11.00
CA ASN A 4 26.41 -9.95 9.87
C ASN A 4 24.93 -9.84 10.24
N SER A 5 24.63 -8.86 11.10
CA SER A 5 23.27 -8.37 11.29
C SER A 5 22.91 -7.67 10.00
N ILE A 6 22.26 -8.39 9.10
CA ILE A 6 21.57 -7.81 7.94
C ILE A 6 20.81 -6.59 8.48
N PRO A 7 21.02 -5.38 7.94
CA PRO A 7 20.21 -4.25 8.36
C PRO A 7 18.77 -4.66 8.09
N ARG A 8 17.98 -4.87 9.16
CA ARG A 8 16.53 -4.93 9.04
C ARG A 8 16.15 -3.56 8.51
N THR A 9 16.08 -3.41 7.20
CA THR A 9 15.34 -2.32 6.58
C THR A 9 13.98 -2.36 7.24
N PHE A 10 13.69 -1.35 8.06
CA PHE A 10 12.43 -1.25 8.79
C PHE A 10 11.33 -1.08 7.75
N GLN A 11 10.80 -2.20 7.26
CA GLN A 11 9.68 -2.20 6.35
C GLN A 11 8.42 -1.97 7.18
N GLN A 12 7.79 -0.83 6.92
CA GLN A 12 6.49 -0.50 7.47
C GLN A 12 5.42 -1.15 6.59
N VAL A 13 4.43 -1.76 7.24
CA VAL A 13 3.28 -2.35 6.56
C VAL A 13 2.06 -1.48 6.87
N HIS A 14 1.41 -1.00 5.84
CA HIS A 14 0.22 -0.16 5.93
C HIS A 14 -0.95 -0.88 5.28
N VAL A 15 -2.07 -0.94 5.98
CA VAL A 15 -3.28 -1.64 5.54
C VAL A 15 -4.39 -0.61 5.33
N PHE A 16 -5.07 -0.69 4.19
CA PHE A 16 -6.13 0.23 3.78
C PHE A 16 -7.33 -0.54 3.25
N THR A 17 -8.54 -0.01 3.48
CA THR A 17 -9.76 -0.55 2.87
C THR A 17 -10.15 0.34 1.68
N LEU A 18 -10.33 -0.25 0.51
CA LEU A 18 -10.67 0.47 -0.72
C LEU A 18 -12.19 0.38 -0.96
N HIS A 19 -12.96 1.26 -0.33
CA HIS A 19 -14.42 1.28 -0.50
C HIS A 19 -14.80 1.76 -1.90
N GLY A 20 -15.64 1.00 -2.61
CA GLY A 20 -16.03 1.37 -3.99
C GLY A 20 -14.92 1.15 -5.01
N PHE A 21 -13.85 0.44 -4.64
CA PHE A 21 -12.83 0.00 -5.59
C PHE A 21 -13.44 -0.88 -6.66
N GLN A 22 -13.20 -0.52 -7.91
CA GLN A 22 -13.72 -1.25 -9.06
C GLN A 22 -12.58 -2.00 -9.75
N PRO A 23 -12.85 -3.16 -10.37
CA PRO A 23 -11.82 -3.94 -11.06
C PRO A 23 -11.01 -3.15 -12.10
N PHE A 24 -11.60 -2.15 -12.76
CA PHE A 24 -10.90 -1.29 -13.71
C PHE A 24 -9.83 -0.41 -13.06
N MET A 25 -9.97 -0.07 -11.77
CA MET A 25 -9.01 0.72 -11.00
C MET A 25 -7.76 -0.08 -10.62
N LYS A 26 -7.82 -1.42 -10.67
CA LYS A 26 -6.70 -2.31 -10.32
C LYS A 26 -5.45 -2.01 -11.13
N LYS A 27 -5.59 -1.81 -12.43
CA LYS A 27 -4.44 -1.48 -13.29
C LYS A 27 -3.80 -0.15 -12.91
N LEU A 28 -4.61 0.87 -12.61
CA LEU A 28 -4.12 2.17 -12.16
C LEU A 28 -3.39 2.07 -10.83
N LEU A 29 -3.94 1.31 -9.88
CA LEU A 29 -3.32 1.05 -8.58
C LEU A 29 -1.97 0.32 -8.74
N GLU A 30 -1.93 -0.71 -9.58
CA GLU A 30 -0.72 -1.45 -9.92
C GLU A 30 0.36 -0.53 -10.49
N GLU A 31 0.03 0.29 -11.48
CA GLU A 31 0.95 1.24 -12.09
C GLU A 31 1.47 2.26 -11.07
N LEU A 32 0.59 2.83 -10.24
CA LEU A 32 0.95 3.78 -9.19
C LEU A 32 1.93 3.16 -8.20
N LEU A 33 1.61 2.00 -7.63
CA LEU A 33 2.40 1.38 -6.57
C LEU A 33 3.73 0.82 -7.09
N ASN A 34 3.74 0.26 -8.31
CA ASN A 34 4.96 -0.24 -8.93
C ASN A 34 5.88 0.89 -9.43
N SER A 35 5.35 2.06 -9.77
CA SER A 35 6.16 3.21 -10.19
C SER A 35 6.87 3.92 -9.04
N HIS A 36 6.44 3.67 -7.79
CA HIS A 36 6.91 4.42 -6.64
C HIS A 36 8.09 3.72 -5.93
N GLU A 37 9.30 4.26 -6.08
CA GLU A 37 10.56 3.65 -5.61
C GLU A 37 10.60 3.36 -4.09
N LEU A 38 9.81 4.09 -3.30
CA LEU A 38 9.74 3.93 -1.84
C LEU A 38 8.80 2.81 -1.38
N ILE A 39 8.04 2.23 -2.30
CA ILE A 39 7.17 1.07 -2.05
C ILE A 39 7.96 -0.19 -2.38
N SER A 40 8.22 -1.00 -1.36
CA SER A 40 8.99 -2.24 -1.47
C SER A 40 8.12 -3.44 -1.85
N GLY A 41 6.80 -3.32 -1.75
CA GLY A 41 5.85 -4.30 -2.22
C GLY A 41 4.43 -3.95 -1.83
N TRP A 42 3.46 -4.62 -2.43
CA TRP A 42 2.05 -4.44 -2.10
C TRP A 42 1.29 -5.73 -2.41
N SER A 43 0.12 -5.88 -1.78
CA SER A 43 -0.84 -6.94 -2.09
C SER A 43 -2.24 -6.37 -2.00
N LEU A 44 -3.11 -6.81 -2.89
CA LEU A 44 -4.52 -6.44 -2.91
C LEU A 44 -5.34 -7.71 -2.77
N ASP A 45 -6.13 -7.77 -1.71
CA ASP A 45 -7.15 -8.78 -1.50
C ASP A 45 -8.51 -8.18 -1.90
N ILE A 46 -9.20 -8.84 -2.82
CA ILE A 46 -10.51 -8.41 -3.32
C ILE A 46 -11.46 -9.55 -3.00
N ASP A 47 -12.30 -9.34 -1.99
CA ASP A 47 -13.35 -10.26 -1.61
C ASP A 47 -14.73 -9.59 -1.78
N ASP A 48 -15.82 -10.37 -1.75
CA ASP A 48 -17.19 -9.86 -1.92
C ASP A 48 -17.59 -8.87 -0.80
N TRP A 49 -16.87 -8.89 0.32
CA TRP A 49 -17.18 -8.11 1.52
C TRP A 49 -16.34 -6.84 1.62
N GLU A 50 -15.03 -6.93 1.36
CA GLU A 50 -14.08 -5.82 1.50
C GLU A 50 -12.94 -5.92 0.50
N ASN A 51 -12.43 -4.78 0.05
CA ASN A 51 -11.19 -4.68 -0.74
C ASN A 51 -10.08 -4.19 0.17
N VAL A 52 -9.08 -5.02 0.44
CA VAL A 52 -8.00 -4.72 1.38
C VAL A 52 -6.69 -4.55 0.61
N LEU A 53 -6.09 -3.37 0.74
CA LEU A 53 -4.78 -3.05 0.18
C LEU A 53 -3.73 -3.02 1.29
N CYS A 54 -2.73 -3.88 1.17
CA CYS A 54 -1.54 -3.84 1.99
C CYS A 54 -0.38 -3.25 1.20
N VAL A 55 0.25 -2.21 1.72
CA VAL A 55 1.43 -1.55 1.12
C VAL A 55 2.60 -1.68 2.07
N LYS A 56 3.72 -2.17 1.57
CA LYS A 56 5.00 -2.23 2.26
C LYS A 56 5.88 -1.08 1.78
N SER A 57 6.33 -0.25 2.69
CA SER A 57 7.20 0.88 2.41
C SER A 57 8.42 0.84 3.32
N ASN A 58 9.52 1.46 2.91
CA ASN A 58 10.71 1.60 3.76
C ASN A 58 10.67 2.89 4.59
N THR A 59 10.08 3.95 4.03
CA THR A 59 10.14 5.31 4.60
C THR A 59 8.80 6.04 4.57
N LEU A 60 7.85 5.64 3.72
CA LEU A 60 6.57 6.33 3.59
C LEU A 60 5.67 6.00 4.78
N SER A 61 5.09 7.03 5.37
CA SER A 61 4.03 6.92 6.35
C SER A 61 2.68 6.52 5.71
N SER A 62 1.76 6.04 6.54
CA SER A 62 0.38 5.73 6.10
C SER A 62 -0.33 6.94 5.48
N ILE A 63 -0.07 8.14 6.01
CA ILE A 63 -0.66 9.39 5.53
C ILE A 63 -0.16 9.74 4.13
N GLU A 64 1.15 9.59 3.87
CA GLU A 64 1.72 9.84 2.55
C GLU A 64 1.16 8.88 1.50
N ILE A 65 1.10 7.58 1.83
CA ILE A 65 0.52 6.57 0.94
C ILE A 65 -0.97 6.88 0.67
N GLN A 66 -1.71 7.30 1.70
CA GLN A 66 -3.10 7.70 1.53
C GLN A 66 -3.24 8.91 0.59
N ASN A 67 -2.39 9.93 0.76
CA ASN A 67 -2.42 11.12 -0.10
C ASN A 67 -2.08 10.77 -1.54
N MET A 68 -1.11 9.88 -1.78
CA MET A 68 -0.77 9.38 -3.11
C MET A 68 -1.97 8.68 -3.78
N LEU A 69 -2.61 7.78 -3.05
CA LEU A 69 -3.77 7.04 -3.55
C LEU A 69 -4.97 7.99 -3.82
N LYS A 70 -5.22 8.97 -2.94
CA LYS A 70 -6.26 9.99 -3.12
C LYS A 70 -5.99 10.91 -4.31
N ALA A 71 -4.73 11.21 -4.59
CA ALA A 71 -4.34 12.05 -5.73
C ALA A 71 -4.63 11.38 -7.09
N GLN A 72 -4.87 10.07 -7.11
CA GLN A 72 -5.27 9.30 -8.30
C GLN A 72 -6.78 9.00 -8.32
N ASP A 73 -7.58 9.73 -7.53
CA ASP A 73 -9.03 9.52 -7.39
C ASP A 73 -9.40 8.07 -6.98
N LEU A 74 -8.49 7.37 -6.29
CA LEU A 74 -8.81 6.04 -5.76
C LEU A 74 -9.66 6.20 -4.49
N PRO A 75 -10.82 5.52 -4.40
CA PRO A 75 -11.70 5.66 -3.25
C PRO A 75 -11.20 4.80 -2.10
N ILE A 76 -10.47 5.43 -1.18
CA ILE A 76 -9.89 4.81 0.03
C ILE A 76 -10.69 5.26 1.24
N ALA A 77 -11.04 4.33 2.14
CA ALA A 77 -11.33 4.69 3.53
C ALA A 77 -10.29 4.05 4.45
N ILE A 78 -9.84 4.79 5.46
CA ILE A 78 -9.00 4.23 6.50
C ILE A 78 -9.93 3.56 7.52
N MET A 79 -9.76 2.26 7.77
CA MET A 79 -10.15 1.71 9.07
C MET A 79 -9.14 2.21 10.09
N ASN A 80 -9.50 3.27 10.82
CA ASN A 80 -8.79 3.60 12.06
C ASN A 80 -9.17 2.50 13.05
N HIS A 81 -8.22 1.67 13.44
CA HIS A 81 -8.42 0.69 14.50
C HIS A 81 -7.69 1.11 15.78
#